data_AF-A0A354B4F4-F1
#
_entry.id   AF-A0A354B4F4-F1
#
_cell.length_a   1.000
_cell.length_b   1.000
_cell.length_c   1.000
_cell.angle_alpha   90.00
_cell.angle_beta   90.00
_cell.angle_gamma   90.00
#
_symmetry.space_group_name_H-M   'P 1'
#
loop_
_entity.id
_entity.type
_entity.pdbx_description
1 polymer ?
#
loop_
_entity_poly.entity_id
_entity_poly.type
_entity_poly.pdbx_seq_one_letter_code
_entity_poly.pdbx_strand_id
1 'polypeptide(L)'
;GIRCLARFLADSDGDEPGRQWQIDTLAGRIVPELLSDGTIRVDMGVPFLQPAAIPTTLEIGPSGIPEGLIEAAGESFQVGAAGMGNPHMVIPVADVEQVDLERFGAALELHPSFPAKANVHFVQALSPSHLVMRVWERGAGPTLACGTGACATLVVCHRLGISGRRARLDLPGGPLEIHWDEASDHLFMDGPAEAVFDGVLSPLLWGPAPAADFNDQQLDTQPSEQLDPDQEKLGQQELEQQLVEQQSQGQEPGPGVSQGEPAINCSVACVHGCQRPDDCPTAAIRAKTLEMLNSSSLDELVALASNSIESRSRARAQRRSALDASGLDSPGLDSPGPETAA
;
A
#
# COMPACT_ATOMS: atom_id res chain seq x y z
N GLY A 1 -5.43 4.79 -6.10
CA GLY A 1 -5.70 3.54 -5.35
C GLY A 1 -6.39 3.83 -4.03
N ILE A 2 -5.64 4.08 -2.96
CA ILE A 2 -6.20 4.19 -1.60
C ILE A 2 -7.29 5.26 -1.44
N ARG A 3 -7.15 6.42 -2.12
CA ARG A 3 -8.20 7.45 -2.15
C ARG A 3 -9.51 6.93 -2.76
N CYS A 4 -9.43 6.14 -3.82
CA CYS A 4 -10.60 5.52 -4.45
C CYS A 4 -11.27 4.50 -3.50
N LEU A 5 -10.48 3.74 -2.74
CA LEU A 5 -11.00 2.81 -1.74
C LEU A 5 -11.73 3.56 -0.62
N ALA A 6 -11.13 4.62 -0.08
CA ALA A 6 -11.76 5.46 0.93
C ALA A 6 -13.07 6.07 0.41
N ARG A 7 -13.06 6.60 -0.82
CA ARG A 7 -14.26 7.13 -1.46
C ARG A 7 -15.33 6.06 -1.65
N PHE A 8 -14.95 4.87 -2.10
CA PHE A 8 -15.87 3.75 -2.25
C PHE A 8 -16.54 3.36 -0.93
N LEU A 9 -15.77 3.30 0.16
CA LEU A 9 -16.30 3.02 1.50
C LEU A 9 -17.25 4.14 1.95
N ALA A 10 -16.84 5.40 1.81
CA ALA A 10 -17.66 6.55 2.17
C ALA A 10 -19.00 6.56 1.42
N ASP A 11 -18.96 6.40 0.10
CA ASP A 11 -20.14 6.37 -0.75
C ASP A 11 -21.06 5.17 -0.42
N SER A 12 -20.48 4.02 -0.09
CA SER A 12 -21.21 2.78 0.24
C SER A 12 -21.91 2.89 1.59
N ASP A 13 -21.20 3.34 2.61
CA ASP A 13 -21.70 3.34 3.99
C ASP A 13 -22.48 4.62 4.31
N GLY A 14 -22.24 5.69 3.56
CA GLY A 14 -22.88 7.01 3.74
C GLY A 14 -22.18 7.82 4.81
N ASP A 15 -20.86 7.73 4.82
CA ASP A 15 -20.03 8.46 5.77
C ASP A 15 -19.97 9.95 5.40
N GLU A 16 -20.00 10.78 6.43
CA GLU A 16 -19.87 12.24 6.34
C GLU A 16 -18.38 12.67 6.40
N PRO A 17 -18.05 13.91 5.98
CA PRO A 17 -16.72 14.48 6.17
C PRO A 17 -16.18 14.37 7.60
N GLY A 18 -14.87 14.19 7.72
CA GLY A 18 -14.14 13.89 8.95
C GLY A 18 -14.01 12.39 9.24
N ARG A 19 -14.63 11.52 8.43
CA ARG A 19 -14.46 10.08 8.52
C ARG A 19 -13.03 9.69 8.16
N GLN A 20 -12.41 8.84 9.00
CA GLN A 20 -11.11 8.24 8.76
C GLN A 20 -11.19 6.71 8.73
N TRP A 21 -10.32 6.09 7.93
CA TRP A 21 -10.15 4.64 7.88
C TRP A 21 -8.71 4.27 8.17
N GLN A 22 -8.47 3.19 8.91
CA GLN A 22 -7.13 2.64 9.10
C GLN A 22 -6.99 1.42 8.21
N ILE A 23 -6.12 1.50 7.21
CA ILE A 23 -5.97 0.47 6.19
C ILE A 23 -4.55 -0.09 6.28
N ASP A 24 -4.44 -1.37 6.67
CA ASP A 24 -3.17 -2.06 6.71
C ASP A 24 -2.76 -2.51 5.30
N THR A 25 -1.54 -2.16 4.91
CA THR A 25 -0.95 -2.53 3.61
C THR A 25 0.41 -3.19 3.84
N LEU A 26 1.01 -3.75 2.79
CA LEU A 26 2.39 -4.24 2.85
C LEU A 26 3.41 -3.12 3.15
N ALA A 27 3.05 -1.86 2.89
CA ALA A 27 3.86 -0.69 3.20
C ALA A 27 3.67 -0.17 4.64
N GLY A 28 2.80 -0.81 5.43
CA GLY A 28 2.37 -0.33 6.74
C GLY A 28 0.95 0.25 6.71
N ARG A 29 0.58 0.93 7.79
CA ARG A 29 -0.75 1.51 7.97
C ARG A 29 -0.87 2.82 7.20
N ILE A 30 -1.94 2.94 6.42
CA ILE A 30 -2.30 4.15 5.67
C ILE A 30 -3.65 4.64 6.19
N VAL A 31 -3.76 5.96 6.43
CA VAL A 31 -4.96 6.56 7.04
C VAL A 31 -5.58 7.60 6.11
N PRO A 32 -6.50 7.22 5.22
CA PRO A 32 -7.31 8.18 4.49
C PRO A 32 -8.38 8.84 5.37
N GLU A 33 -8.67 10.10 5.07
CA GLU A 33 -9.70 10.95 5.66
C GLU A 33 -10.53 11.60 4.54
N LEU A 34 -11.86 11.56 4.69
CA LEU A 34 -12.78 12.32 3.83
C LEU A 34 -12.87 13.77 4.32
N LEU A 35 -12.47 14.74 3.50
CA LEU A 35 -12.52 16.16 3.85
C LEU A 35 -13.87 16.79 3.50
N SER A 36 -14.13 18.00 4.04
CA SER A 36 -15.38 18.73 3.85
C SER A 36 -15.67 19.14 2.41
N ASP A 37 -14.64 19.28 1.58
CA ASP A 37 -14.74 19.60 0.16
C ASP A 37 -14.87 18.33 -0.72
N GLY A 38 -14.96 17.15 -0.11
CA GLY A 38 -15.07 15.86 -0.80
C GLY A 38 -13.76 15.26 -1.28
N THR A 39 -12.63 15.96 -1.11
CA THR A 39 -11.30 15.40 -1.37
C THR A 39 -10.93 14.37 -0.31
N ILE A 40 -9.98 13.49 -0.65
CA ILE A 40 -9.43 12.52 0.31
C ILE A 40 -8.01 12.95 0.66
N ARG A 41 -7.79 13.27 1.94
CA ARG A 41 -6.45 13.37 2.53
C ARG A 41 -5.99 11.99 2.92
N VAL A 42 -4.73 11.67 2.69
CA VAL A 42 -4.15 10.40 3.08
C VAL A 42 -2.90 10.65 3.89
N ASP A 43 -2.86 10.17 5.13
CA ASP A 43 -1.60 9.94 5.83
C ASP A 43 -0.92 8.72 5.21
N MET A 44 0.16 9.00 4.48
CA MET A 44 0.98 8.05 3.74
C MET A 44 2.09 7.43 4.60
N GLY A 45 2.20 7.84 5.86
CA GLY A 45 3.27 7.46 6.76
C GLY A 45 4.59 8.18 6.48
N VAL A 46 5.67 7.64 7.04
CA VAL A 46 7.03 8.20 6.94
C VAL A 46 7.75 7.63 5.71
N PRO A 47 8.48 8.45 4.92
CA PRO A 47 9.25 7.95 3.78
C PRO A 47 10.45 7.10 4.22
N PHE A 48 10.74 6.05 3.47
CA PHE A 48 11.98 5.29 3.61
C PHE A 48 13.11 6.01 2.87
N LEU A 49 14.18 6.34 3.58
CA LEU A 49 15.36 7.05 3.04
C LEU A 49 16.65 6.22 3.09
N GLN A 50 16.61 5.01 3.65
CA GLN A 50 17.79 4.14 3.71
C GLN A 50 17.85 3.23 2.47
N PRO A 51 19.03 3.05 1.83
CA PRO A 51 19.15 2.28 0.59
C PRO A 51 18.57 0.86 0.69
N ALA A 52 18.81 0.19 1.82
CA ALA A 52 18.31 -1.16 2.07
C ALA A 52 16.77 -1.24 2.19
N ALA A 53 16.12 -0.17 2.66
CA ALA A 53 14.66 -0.09 2.75
C ALA A 53 14.00 0.30 1.42
N ILE A 54 14.75 0.94 0.51
CA ILE A 54 14.32 1.33 -0.85
C ILE A 54 14.66 0.25 -1.90
N PRO A 55 15.20 -0.90 -1.50
CA PRO A 55 16.18 -1.68 -2.26
C PRO A 55 16.88 -0.96 -3.43
N THR A 56 17.83 -0.06 -3.11
CA THR A 56 18.74 0.56 -4.08
C THR A 56 20.21 0.34 -3.69
N THR A 57 21.09 0.33 -4.69
CA THR A 57 22.55 0.31 -4.50
C THR A 57 23.16 1.71 -4.48
N LEU A 58 22.37 2.77 -4.62
CA LEU A 58 22.85 4.14 -4.49
C LEU A 58 23.29 4.39 -3.05
N GLU A 59 24.41 5.07 -2.88
CA GLU A 59 24.91 5.48 -1.57
C GLU A 59 24.18 6.76 -1.10
N ILE A 60 24.12 6.96 0.22
CA ILE A 60 23.63 8.21 0.79
C ILE A 60 24.59 9.34 0.41
N GLY A 61 24.11 10.32 -0.33
CA GLY A 61 24.89 11.50 -0.70
C GLY A 61 24.75 12.67 0.28
N PRO A 62 25.35 13.83 -0.05
CA PRO A 62 25.29 15.06 0.74
C PRO A 62 23.89 15.52 1.17
N SER A 63 22.85 15.19 0.38
CA SER A 63 21.46 15.56 0.69
C SER A 63 20.80 14.67 1.76
N GLY A 64 21.52 13.66 2.27
CA GLY A 64 21.03 12.74 3.29
C GLY A 64 20.03 11.70 2.76
N ILE A 65 20.00 11.49 1.45
CA ILE A 65 19.20 10.48 0.75
C ILE A 65 20.09 9.69 -0.22
N PRO A 66 19.67 8.51 -0.71
CA PRO A 66 20.40 7.83 -1.77
C PRO A 66 20.31 8.67 -3.04
N GLU A 67 21.47 9.09 -3.56
CA GLU A 67 21.54 9.97 -4.72
C GLU A 67 22.83 9.72 -5.50
N GLY A 68 22.84 10.09 -6.78
CA GLY A 68 24.04 9.95 -7.61
C GLY A 68 23.78 10.19 -9.08
N LEU A 69 24.84 10.03 -9.87
CA LEU A 69 24.79 10.06 -11.32
C LEU A 69 24.68 8.62 -11.85
N ILE A 70 23.71 8.36 -12.71
CA ILE A 70 23.55 7.06 -13.38
C ILE A 70 23.45 7.24 -14.90
N GLU A 71 23.88 6.23 -15.63
CA GLU A 71 23.81 6.21 -17.10
C GLU A 71 22.68 5.30 -17.56
N ALA A 72 21.76 5.81 -18.37
CA ALA A 72 20.68 5.02 -18.95
C ALA A 72 20.40 5.46 -20.38
N ALA A 73 20.23 4.48 -21.26
CA ALA A 73 19.96 4.70 -22.68
C ALA A 73 20.95 5.67 -23.39
N GLY A 74 22.20 5.77 -22.91
CA GLY A 74 23.25 6.63 -23.47
C GLY A 74 23.22 8.09 -22.97
N GLU A 75 22.46 8.39 -21.93
CA GLU A 75 22.37 9.70 -21.27
C GLU A 75 22.68 9.56 -19.78
N SER A 76 23.19 10.64 -19.19
CA SER A 76 23.55 10.73 -17.79
C SER A 76 22.48 11.47 -16.98
N PHE A 77 22.03 10.89 -15.87
CA PHE A 77 20.97 11.43 -15.04
C PHE A 77 21.43 11.60 -13.60
N GLN A 78 21.25 12.81 -13.06
CA GLN A 78 21.30 13.04 -11.63
C GLN A 78 20.00 12.54 -11.02
N VAL A 79 20.08 11.59 -10.08
CA VAL A 79 18.93 10.95 -9.48
C VAL A 79 18.98 11.03 -7.96
N GLY A 80 17.80 11.09 -7.34
CA GLY A 80 17.59 10.82 -5.93
C GLY A 80 16.56 9.71 -5.74
N ALA A 81 16.61 9.02 -4.61
CA ALA A 81 15.71 7.91 -4.32
C ALA A 81 14.99 8.10 -2.99
N ALA A 82 13.74 7.63 -2.95
CA ALA A 82 12.96 7.50 -1.73
C ALA A 82 12.03 6.28 -1.85
N GLY A 83 11.52 5.80 -0.72
CA GLY A 83 10.57 4.69 -0.68
C GLY A 83 9.29 5.07 0.03
N MET A 84 8.16 4.56 -0.48
CA MET A 84 6.83 4.67 0.15
C MET A 84 6.20 3.27 0.32
N GLY A 85 7.05 2.27 0.60
CA GLY A 85 6.73 0.83 0.57
C GLY A 85 7.16 0.15 -0.73
N ASN A 86 7.45 0.92 -1.77
CA ASN A 86 8.09 0.50 -3.01
C ASN A 86 9.14 1.55 -3.46
N PRO A 87 10.06 1.19 -4.37
CA PRO A 87 11.16 2.07 -4.77
C PRO A 87 10.72 3.17 -5.72
N HIS A 88 11.17 4.40 -5.47
CA HIS A 88 10.97 5.55 -6.35
C HIS A 88 12.31 6.21 -6.69
N MET A 89 12.58 6.33 -7.99
CA MET A 89 13.70 7.08 -8.55
C MET A 89 13.16 8.42 -9.07
N VAL A 90 13.71 9.53 -8.60
CA VAL A 90 13.27 10.89 -8.94
C VAL A 90 14.41 11.61 -9.66
N ILE A 91 14.09 12.19 -10.81
CA ILE A 91 15.04 12.81 -11.74
C ILE A 91 14.59 14.25 -12.00
N PRO A 92 15.24 15.25 -11.38
CA PRO A 92 15.00 16.64 -11.73
C PRO A 92 15.41 16.93 -13.17
N VAL A 93 14.54 17.58 -13.92
CA VAL A 93 14.76 17.99 -15.32
C VAL A 93 14.35 19.44 -15.54
N ALA A 94 14.85 20.06 -16.61
CA ALA A 94 14.49 21.43 -16.97
C ALA A 94 13.06 21.53 -17.51
N ASP A 95 12.61 20.54 -18.27
CA ASP A 95 11.30 20.47 -18.91
C ASP A 95 10.86 19.00 -19.04
N VAL A 96 9.75 18.63 -18.39
CA VAL A 96 9.22 17.26 -18.42
C VAL A 96 8.59 16.88 -19.77
N GLU A 97 8.17 17.86 -20.57
CA GLU A 97 7.57 17.61 -21.88
C GLU A 97 8.61 17.22 -22.93
N GLN A 98 9.88 17.60 -22.72
CA GLN A 98 10.99 17.24 -23.60
C GLN A 98 11.59 15.85 -23.28
N VAL A 99 11.12 15.20 -22.22
CA VAL A 99 11.61 13.87 -21.84
C VAL A 99 10.96 12.81 -22.73
N ASP A 100 11.80 12.03 -23.43
CA ASP A 100 11.42 10.78 -24.09
C ASP A 100 11.12 9.72 -23.02
N LEU A 101 9.88 9.75 -22.52
CA LEU A 101 9.44 8.98 -21.35
C LEU A 101 9.51 7.47 -21.61
N GLU A 102 9.18 7.05 -22.82
CA GLU A 102 9.20 5.64 -23.21
C GLU A 102 10.63 5.09 -23.25
N ARG A 103 11.56 5.83 -23.88
CA ARG A 103 12.96 5.42 -23.95
C ARG A 103 13.60 5.38 -22.57
N PHE A 104 13.50 6.48 -21.82
CA PHE A 104 14.22 6.62 -20.56
C PHE A 104 13.52 5.87 -19.43
N GLY A 105 12.20 5.96 -19.32
CA GLY A 105 11.42 5.26 -18.29
C GLY A 105 11.66 3.76 -18.31
N ALA A 106 11.57 3.12 -19.49
CA ALA A 106 11.81 1.68 -19.62
C ALA A 106 13.25 1.28 -19.24
N ALA A 107 14.25 2.08 -19.63
CA ALA A 107 15.65 1.83 -19.30
C ALA A 107 15.93 2.00 -17.80
N LEU A 108 15.35 3.04 -17.18
CA LEU A 108 15.57 3.40 -15.79
C LEU A 108 14.80 2.50 -14.82
N GLU A 109 13.62 2.00 -15.20
CA GLU A 109 12.86 1.02 -14.41
C GLU A 109 13.74 -0.21 -14.09
N LEU A 110 14.51 -0.65 -15.08
CA LEU A 110 15.36 -1.85 -15.02
C LEU A 110 16.81 -1.53 -14.63
N HIS A 111 17.12 -0.29 -14.23
CA HIS A 111 18.50 0.11 -13.96
C HIS A 111 19.12 -0.74 -12.84
N PRO A 112 20.36 -1.25 -12.98
CA PRO A 112 20.99 -2.15 -12.00
C PRO A 112 21.07 -1.59 -10.57
N SER A 113 21.06 -0.26 -10.41
CA SER A 113 21.03 0.37 -9.09
C SER A 113 19.72 0.17 -8.32
N PHE A 114 18.68 -0.39 -8.95
CA PHE A 114 17.41 -0.73 -8.32
C PHE A 114 17.08 -2.20 -8.59
N PRO A 115 17.62 -3.15 -7.80
CA PRO A 115 17.43 -4.58 -8.02
C PRO A 115 15.96 -5.04 -8.01
N ALA A 116 15.11 -4.33 -7.25
CA ALA A 116 13.66 -4.58 -7.20
C ALA A 116 12.87 -3.81 -8.28
N LYS A 117 13.56 -3.24 -9.27
CA LYS A 117 13.09 -2.22 -10.21
C LYS A 117 12.56 -0.97 -9.51
N ALA A 118 12.36 0.12 -10.23
CA ALA A 118 11.86 1.37 -9.66
C ALA A 118 10.69 1.96 -10.43
N ASN A 119 9.83 2.70 -9.72
CA ASN A 119 8.99 3.70 -10.37
C ASN A 119 9.86 4.92 -10.65
N VAL A 120 9.84 5.42 -11.88
CA VAL A 120 10.70 6.51 -12.34
C VAL A 120 9.87 7.78 -12.51
N HIS A 121 10.31 8.87 -11.90
CA HIS A 121 9.61 10.15 -11.88
C HIS A 121 10.52 11.23 -12.43
N PHE A 122 10.14 11.84 -13.54
CA PHE A 122 10.79 13.05 -14.05
C PHE A 122 10.04 14.25 -13.49
N VAL A 123 10.76 15.20 -12.91
CA VAL A 123 10.15 16.35 -12.22
C VAL A 123 10.79 17.66 -12.66
N GLN A 124 9.95 18.62 -13.01
CA GLN A 124 10.31 20.01 -13.26
C GLN A 124 9.77 20.87 -12.12
N ALA A 125 10.64 21.70 -11.53
CA ALA A 125 10.22 22.67 -10.53
C ALA A 125 9.87 24.00 -11.20
N LEU A 126 8.61 24.42 -11.09
CA LEU A 126 8.18 25.76 -11.52
C LEU A 126 8.39 26.79 -10.41
N SER A 127 8.23 26.35 -9.16
CA SER A 127 8.59 27.10 -7.95
C SER A 127 8.85 26.13 -6.79
N PRO A 128 9.38 26.60 -5.64
CA PRO A 128 9.56 25.73 -4.47
C PRO A 128 8.28 25.09 -3.92
N SER A 129 7.10 25.58 -4.31
CA SER A 129 5.79 25.04 -3.89
C SER A 129 4.96 24.50 -5.06
N HIS A 130 5.53 24.42 -6.27
CA HIS A 130 4.82 23.92 -7.46
C HIS A 130 5.77 23.14 -8.35
N LEU A 131 5.50 21.84 -8.45
CA LEU A 131 6.25 20.88 -9.25
C LEU A 131 5.32 20.30 -10.33
N VAL A 132 5.89 19.95 -11.48
CA VAL A 132 5.22 19.20 -12.54
C VAL A 132 5.99 17.91 -12.73
N MET A 133 5.29 16.78 -12.83
CA MET A 133 5.94 15.48 -12.99
C MET A 133 5.29 14.56 -14.01
N ARG A 134 6.11 13.73 -14.64
CA ARG A 134 5.68 12.59 -15.45
C ARG A 134 6.27 11.31 -14.89
N VAL A 135 5.52 10.22 -14.99
CA VAL A 135 5.83 8.96 -14.33
C VAL A 135 5.89 7.80 -15.33
N TRP A 136 6.89 6.94 -15.12
CA TRP A 136 6.93 5.58 -15.62
C TRP A 136 6.81 4.62 -14.42
N GLU A 137 5.68 3.94 -14.30
CA GLU A 137 5.42 3.01 -13.20
C GLU A 137 5.96 1.62 -13.48
N ARG A 138 6.57 1.03 -12.45
CA ARG A 138 7.15 -0.31 -12.49
C ARG A 138 6.10 -1.33 -12.91
N GLY A 139 6.35 -2.02 -14.02
CA GLY A 139 5.46 -3.06 -14.56
C GLY A 139 4.16 -2.54 -15.21
N ALA A 140 3.95 -1.22 -15.27
CA ALA A 140 2.77 -0.62 -15.89
C ALA A 140 3.11 0.35 -17.04
N GLY A 141 4.32 0.91 -17.07
CA GLY A 141 4.72 1.90 -18.06
C GLY A 141 4.19 3.30 -17.72
N PRO A 142 3.92 4.16 -18.71
CA PRO A 142 3.45 5.52 -18.46
C PRO A 142 2.03 5.50 -17.88
N THR A 143 1.84 6.08 -16.70
CA THR A 143 0.52 6.25 -16.07
C THR A 143 0.18 7.72 -15.93
N LEU A 144 -1.12 8.02 -15.75
CA LEU A 144 -1.58 9.40 -15.61
C LEU A 144 -1.24 10.00 -14.25
N ALA A 145 -1.18 9.19 -13.19
CA ALA A 145 -0.85 9.66 -11.85
C ALA A 145 -0.36 8.53 -10.94
N CYS A 146 0.66 8.81 -10.12
CA CYS A 146 1.19 7.91 -9.11
C CYS A 146 1.25 8.62 -7.74
N GLY A 147 0.37 8.23 -6.80
CA GLY A 147 0.27 8.91 -5.49
C GLY A 147 1.51 8.73 -4.60
N THR A 148 2.04 7.51 -4.51
CA THR A 148 3.31 7.27 -3.79
C THR A 148 4.49 7.95 -4.50
N GLY A 149 4.46 8.03 -5.83
CA GLY A 149 5.45 8.75 -6.64
C GLY A 149 5.47 10.24 -6.38
N ALA A 150 4.29 10.87 -6.26
CA ALA A 150 4.17 12.28 -5.88
C ALA A 150 4.76 12.53 -4.48
N CYS A 151 4.47 11.67 -3.52
CA CYS A 151 5.04 11.75 -2.17
C CYS A 151 6.57 11.65 -2.18
N ALA A 152 7.12 10.62 -2.85
CA ALA A 152 8.56 10.43 -2.99
C ALA A 152 9.24 11.61 -3.72
N THR A 153 8.58 12.16 -4.74
CA THR A 153 9.08 13.31 -5.51
C THR A 153 9.23 14.54 -4.63
N LEU A 154 8.23 14.87 -3.80
CA LEU A 154 8.33 15.98 -2.85
C LEU A 154 9.52 15.79 -1.89
N VAL A 155 9.68 14.58 -1.34
CA VAL A 155 10.75 14.27 -0.38
C VAL A 155 12.12 14.45 -1.02
N VAL A 156 12.34 13.88 -2.21
CA VAL A 156 13.61 14.01 -2.93
C VAL A 156 13.87 15.46 -3.31
N CYS A 157 12.91 16.16 -3.91
CA CYS A 157 13.06 17.57 -4.26
C CYS A 157 13.36 18.45 -3.03
N HIS A 158 12.73 18.20 -1.89
CA HIS A 158 13.02 18.93 -0.67
C HIS A 158 14.46 18.68 -0.18
N ARG A 159 14.89 17.42 -0.17
CA ARG A 159 16.24 17.03 0.26
C ARG A 159 17.33 17.60 -0.66
N LEU A 160 17.05 17.69 -1.96
CA LEU A 160 17.92 18.35 -2.94
C LEU A 160 17.87 19.88 -2.90
N GLY A 161 17.06 20.49 -2.03
CA GLY A 161 16.91 21.95 -1.93
C GLY A 161 16.12 22.60 -3.07
N ILE A 162 15.37 21.80 -3.84
CA ILE A 162 14.57 22.24 -4.99
C ILE A 162 13.19 22.77 -4.54
N SER A 163 12.59 22.14 -3.52
CA SER A 163 11.25 22.48 -3.02
C SER A 163 11.18 22.64 -1.51
N GLY A 164 10.09 23.23 -1.03
CA GLY A 164 9.72 23.17 0.38
C GLY A 164 9.18 21.78 0.78
N ARG A 165 8.77 21.66 2.04
CA ARG A 165 8.07 20.46 2.57
C ARG A 165 6.59 20.41 2.20
N ARG A 166 6.08 21.42 1.48
CA ARG A 166 4.70 21.44 0.97
C ARG A 166 4.72 21.96 -0.45
N ALA A 167 4.15 21.20 -1.37
CA ALA A 167 4.01 21.63 -2.75
C ALA A 167 2.78 20.99 -3.40
N ARG A 168 2.25 21.72 -4.39
CA ARG A 168 1.37 21.17 -5.40
C ARG A 168 2.19 20.43 -6.44
N LEU A 169 1.80 19.21 -6.75
CA LEU A 169 2.38 18.39 -7.82
C LEU A 169 1.35 18.23 -8.92
N ASP A 170 1.61 18.77 -10.10
CA ASP A 170 0.80 18.55 -11.28
C ASP A 170 1.27 17.26 -11.99
N LEU A 171 0.37 16.29 -12.11
CA LEU A 171 0.54 15.06 -12.89
C LEU A 171 -0.41 15.10 -14.10
N PRO A 172 -0.18 14.29 -15.15
CA PRO A 172 -1.09 14.24 -16.30
C PRO A 172 -2.56 13.97 -15.93
N GLY A 173 -2.79 13.19 -14.87
CA GLY A 173 -4.11 12.85 -14.34
C GLY A 173 -4.71 13.86 -13.37
N GLY A 174 -4.05 15.00 -13.15
CA GLY A 174 -4.49 16.07 -12.27
C GLY A 174 -3.57 16.34 -11.08
N PRO A 175 -3.83 17.43 -10.34
CA PRO A 175 -2.98 17.88 -9.25
C PRO A 175 -3.13 17.04 -7.98
N LEU A 176 -2.06 16.98 -7.20
CA LEU A 176 -2.05 16.51 -5.81
C LEU A 176 -1.37 17.55 -4.93
N GLU A 177 -1.92 17.78 -3.74
CA GLU A 177 -1.26 18.58 -2.71
C GLU A 177 -0.51 17.63 -1.78
N ILE A 178 0.80 17.79 -1.67
CA ILE A 178 1.65 16.95 -0.82
C ILE A 178 2.27 17.81 0.28
N HIS A 179 2.21 17.32 1.52
CA HIS A 179 2.80 17.96 2.68
C HIS A 179 3.58 16.93 3.51
N TRP A 180 4.87 17.17 3.70
CA TRP A 180 5.71 16.40 4.60
C TRP A 180 5.83 17.14 5.93
N ASP A 181 5.05 16.73 6.92
CA ASP A 181 4.98 17.41 8.21
C ASP A 181 6.29 17.27 9.00
N GLU A 182 6.79 18.37 9.55
CA GLU A 182 8.07 18.38 10.28
C GLU A 182 7.96 17.83 11.69
N ALA A 183 6.79 17.95 12.33
CA ALA A 183 6.60 17.51 13.71
C ALA A 183 6.46 15.99 13.83
N SER A 184 5.76 15.37 12.89
CA SER A 184 5.51 13.92 12.86
C SER A 184 6.41 13.15 11.90
N ASP A 185 7.03 13.83 10.93
CA ASP A 185 7.74 13.24 9.78
C ASP A 185 6.83 12.45 8.81
N HIS A 186 5.50 12.55 8.98
CA HIS A 186 4.52 11.90 8.11
C HIS A 186 4.26 12.72 6.82
N LEU A 187 3.97 12.00 5.75
CA LEU A 187 3.53 12.57 4.48
C LEU A 187 2.01 12.54 4.37
N PHE A 188 1.43 13.69 4.06
CA PHE A 188 0.02 13.85 3.75
C PHE A 188 -0.13 14.12 2.26
N MET A 189 -1.04 13.38 1.62
CA MET A 189 -1.40 13.55 0.22
C MET A 189 -2.90 13.82 0.11
N ASP A 190 -3.24 14.98 -0.43
CA ASP A 190 -4.62 15.35 -0.73
C ASP A 190 -4.87 15.23 -2.23
N GLY A 191 -6.03 14.69 -2.59
CA GLY A 191 -6.46 14.66 -3.98
C GLY A 191 -7.86 14.12 -4.17
N PRO A 192 -8.41 14.26 -5.39
CA PRO A 192 -9.74 13.77 -5.70
C PRO A 192 -9.78 12.24 -5.81
N ALA A 193 -10.98 11.71 -5.68
CA ALA A 193 -11.36 10.35 -6.04
C ALA A 193 -12.82 10.36 -6.47
N GLU A 194 -13.07 9.91 -7.70
CA GLU A 194 -14.40 9.94 -8.30
C GLU A 194 -14.79 8.56 -8.81
N ALA A 195 -16.08 8.26 -8.71
CA ALA A 195 -16.65 7.06 -9.28
C ALA A 195 -17.21 7.33 -10.66
N VAL A 196 -16.85 6.45 -11.61
CA VAL A 196 -17.23 6.62 -13.01
C VAL A 196 -18.49 5.81 -13.34
N PHE A 197 -18.46 4.51 -13.05
CA PHE A 197 -19.59 3.60 -13.25
C PHE A 197 -19.51 2.41 -12.30
N ASP A 198 -20.62 1.70 -12.15
CA ASP A 198 -20.71 0.41 -11.48
C ASP A 198 -21.20 -0.63 -12.50
N GLY A 199 -20.80 -1.90 -12.33
CA GLY A 199 -21.16 -2.97 -13.27
C GLY A 199 -21.08 -4.36 -12.66
N VAL A 200 -21.71 -5.33 -13.33
CA VAL A 200 -21.68 -6.75 -12.97
C VAL A 200 -21.04 -7.51 -14.13
N LEU A 201 -19.97 -8.25 -13.85
CA LEU A 201 -19.33 -9.12 -14.82
C LEU A 201 -19.83 -10.55 -14.65
N SER A 202 -20.31 -11.16 -15.74
CA SER A 202 -20.69 -12.57 -15.76
C SER A 202 -19.44 -13.45 -15.67
N PRO A 203 -19.43 -14.51 -14.84
CA PRO A 203 -18.34 -15.49 -14.81
C PRO A 203 -18.02 -16.10 -16.18
N LEU A 204 -19.00 -16.15 -17.10
CA LEU A 204 -18.83 -16.66 -18.46
C LEU A 204 -17.97 -15.77 -19.37
N LEU A 205 -17.72 -14.52 -18.98
CA LEU A 205 -16.83 -13.60 -19.69
C LEU A 205 -15.37 -13.76 -19.28
N TRP A 206 -15.13 -14.42 -18.14
CA TRP A 206 -13.80 -14.93 -17.79
C TRP A 206 -13.63 -16.23 -18.56
N GLY A 207 -12.63 -16.32 -19.44
CA GLY A 207 -12.20 -17.63 -19.95
C GLY A 207 -11.86 -18.57 -18.78
N PRO A 208 -11.62 -19.87 -19.02
CA PRO A 208 -11.14 -20.75 -17.95
C PRO A 208 -9.96 -20.07 -17.26
N ALA A 209 -9.99 -20.03 -15.93
CA ALA A 209 -8.88 -19.47 -15.15
C ALA A 209 -7.57 -20.06 -15.69
N PRO A 210 -6.51 -19.28 -15.90
CA PRO A 210 -5.22 -19.85 -16.23
C PRO A 210 -4.94 -20.94 -15.19
N ALA A 211 -4.67 -22.16 -15.67
CA ALA A 211 -4.28 -23.25 -14.80
C ALA A 211 -3.18 -22.69 -13.90
N ALA A 212 -3.42 -22.65 -12.60
CA ALA A 212 -2.41 -22.21 -11.68
C ALA A 212 -1.28 -23.23 -11.79
N ASP A 213 -0.23 -22.89 -12.54
CA ASP A 213 1.07 -23.54 -12.44
C ASP A 213 1.66 -23.13 -11.07
N PHE A 214 1.00 -23.58 -10.00
CA PHE A 214 1.69 -23.91 -8.77
C PHE A 214 2.53 -25.13 -9.11
N ASN A 215 3.68 -24.87 -9.72
CA ASN A 215 4.73 -25.84 -9.80
C ASN A 215 5.22 -26.00 -8.36
N ASP A 216 4.64 -26.98 -7.68
CA ASP A 216 5.12 -27.57 -6.45
C ASP A 216 6.52 -28.09 -6.76
N GLN A 217 7.52 -27.21 -6.66
CA GLN A 217 8.90 -27.64 -6.59
C GLN A 217 8.99 -28.46 -5.32
N GLN A 218 8.89 -29.77 -5.52
CA GLN A 218 9.46 -30.83 -4.71
C GLN A 218 10.35 -30.27 -3.60
N LEU A 219 9.74 -30.04 -2.44
CA LEU A 219 10.44 -30.29 -1.20
C LEU A 219 10.73 -31.79 -1.22
N ASP A 220 12.00 -32.09 -1.50
CA ASP A 220 12.60 -33.41 -1.49
C ASP A 220 12.27 -34.08 -0.14
N THR A 221 11.16 -34.81 -0.07
CA THR A 221 10.89 -35.73 1.03
C THR A 221 11.79 -36.92 0.82
N GLN A 222 12.94 -36.91 1.48
CA GLN A 222 13.70 -38.15 1.64
C GLN A 222 12.81 -39.22 2.29
N PRO A 223 12.90 -40.49 1.87
CA PRO A 223 12.13 -41.55 2.50
C PRO A 223 12.61 -41.69 3.95
N SER A 224 11.68 -41.54 4.89
CA SER A 224 11.89 -41.87 6.29
C SER A 224 12.34 -43.32 6.41
N GLU A 225 13.52 -43.55 7.00
CA GLU A 225 13.89 -44.86 7.55
C GLU A 225 12.79 -45.30 8.52
N GLN A 226 12.28 -46.51 8.33
CA GLN A 226 11.30 -47.13 9.22
C GLN A 226 11.96 -47.35 10.59
N LEU A 227 11.56 -46.55 11.58
CA LEU A 227 11.90 -46.79 12.97
C LEU A 227 11.06 -47.94 13.54
N ASP A 228 11.74 -48.77 14.34
CA ASP A 228 11.24 -50.00 14.95
C ASP A 228 10.10 -49.73 15.97
N PRO A 229 8.93 -50.38 15.86
CA PRO A 229 7.77 -50.17 16.72
C PRO A 229 7.99 -50.44 18.22
N ASP A 230 9.11 -51.05 18.62
CA ASP A 230 9.45 -51.23 20.03
C ASP A 230 10.08 -49.97 20.68
N GLN A 231 10.54 -48.98 19.89
CA GLN A 231 11.10 -47.73 20.43
C GLN A 231 10.04 -46.66 20.79
N GLU A 232 8.87 -46.66 20.14
CA GLU A 232 7.79 -45.72 20.46
C GLU A 232 7.15 -45.97 21.84
N LYS A 233 7.15 -47.23 22.31
CA LYS A 233 6.57 -47.58 23.62
C LYS A 233 7.45 -47.20 24.81
N LEU A 234 8.79 -47.20 24.65
CA LEU A 234 9.69 -46.72 25.71
C LEU A 234 9.62 -45.19 25.85
N GLY A 235 9.59 -44.46 24.73
CA GLY A 235 9.55 -42.99 24.75
C GLY A 235 8.29 -42.41 25.38
N GLN A 236 7.13 -43.06 25.22
CA GLN A 236 5.88 -42.62 25.85
C GLN A 236 5.85 -42.88 27.37
N GLN A 237 6.47 -43.97 27.85
CA GLN A 237 6.56 -44.26 29.28
C GLN A 237 7.54 -43.34 30.02
N GLU A 238 8.64 -42.92 29.37
CA GLU A 238 9.58 -41.96 29.93
C GLU A 238 9.00 -40.53 30.00
N LEU A 239 8.15 -40.16 29.03
CA LEU A 239 7.48 -38.86 29.00
C LEU A 239 6.38 -38.75 30.07
N GLU A 240 5.62 -39.83 30.31
CA GLU A 240 4.61 -39.88 31.38
C GLU A 240 5.23 -39.85 32.78
N GLN A 241 6.41 -40.45 32.99
CA GLN A 241 7.12 -40.36 34.28
C GLN A 241 7.65 -38.94 34.55
N GLN A 242 8.14 -38.23 33.53
CA GLN A 242 8.62 -36.84 33.67
C GLN A 242 7.49 -35.84 33.95
N LEU A 243 6.28 -36.09 33.43
CA LEU A 243 5.08 -35.26 33.69
C LEU A 243 4.54 -35.44 35.13
N VAL A 244 4.72 -36.62 35.74
CA VAL A 244 4.28 -36.89 37.12
C VAL A 244 5.26 -36.30 38.15
N GLU A 245 6.57 -36.24 37.86
CA GLU A 245 7.55 -35.62 38.76
C GLU A 245 7.41 -34.09 38.84
N GLN A 246 7.04 -33.42 37.74
CA GLN A 246 6.86 -31.96 37.71
C GLN A 246 5.61 -31.45 38.45
N GLN A 247 4.61 -32.30 38.68
CA GLN A 247 3.39 -31.92 39.42
C GLN A 247 3.51 -32.04 40.95
N SER A 248 4.67 -32.43 41.47
CA SER A 248 4.89 -32.64 42.92
C SER A 248 5.63 -31.52 43.65
N GLN A 249 6.00 -30.42 42.98
CA GLN A 249 6.61 -29.24 43.61
C GLN A 249 5.68 -28.03 43.51
N GLY A 250 4.76 -27.92 44.46
CA GLY A 250 3.86 -26.78 44.60
C GLY A 250 4.56 -25.56 45.21
N GLN A 251 4.30 -24.39 44.63
CA GLN A 251 4.42 -23.11 45.30
C GLN A 251 3.30 -22.18 44.82
N GLU A 252 2.32 -21.91 45.69
CA GLU A 252 1.23 -20.97 45.41
C GLU A 252 1.76 -19.53 45.28
N PRO A 253 1.24 -18.70 44.35
CA PRO A 253 1.43 -17.26 44.43
C PRO A 253 0.23 -16.58 45.10
N GLY A 254 0.52 -15.86 46.20
CA GLY A 254 -0.39 -14.88 46.79
C GLY A 254 -0.60 -13.65 45.90
N PRO A 255 -1.45 -12.68 46.31
CA PRO A 255 -1.85 -11.57 45.47
C PRO A 255 -0.71 -10.55 45.40
N GLY A 256 0.09 -10.63 44.34
CA GLY A 256 1.20 -9.73 44.03
C GLY A 256 0.95 -9.00 42.72
N VAL A 257 0.78 -7.69 42.81
CA VAL A 257 0.76 -6.74 41.71
C VAL A 257 2.00 -6.95 40.82
N SER A 258 1.85 -7.44 39.59
CA SER A 258 2.95 -7.54 38.64
C SER A 258 3.05 -6.26 37.81
N GLN A 259 4.23 -5.64 37.88
CA GLN A 259 4.58 -4.49 37.07
C GLN A 259 4.71 -4.88 35.60
N GLY A 260 4.34 -3.95 34.72
CA GLY A 260 4.14 -4.17 33.29
C GLY A 260 5.37 -4.73 32.58
N GLU A 261 5.16 -5.84 31.88
CA GLU A 261 6.02 -6.28 30.79
C GLU A 261 5.93 -5.25 29.64
N PRO A 262 7.03 -5.00 28.91
CA PRO A 262 7.02 -4.06 27.79
C PRO A 262 6.05 -4.52 26.69
N ALA A 263 5.23 -3.59 26.19
CA ALA A 263 4.32 -3.84 25.09
C ALA A 263 5.10 -4.29 23.83
N ILE A 264 4.82 -5.49 23.35
CA ILE A 264 5.48 -6.05 22.15
C ILE A 264 5.02 -5.25 20.93
N ASN A 265 5.96 -4.63 20.23
CA ASN A 265 5.70 -4.04 18.92
C ASN A 265 5.78 -5.12 17.84
N CYS A 266 4.62 -5.67 17.50
CA CYS A 266 4.46 -6.76 16.53
C CYS A 266 4.95 -6.41 15.12
N SER A 267 5.13 -5.12 14.79
CA SER A 267 5.67 -4.69 13.50
C SER A 267 7.17 -4.97 13.32
N VAL A 268 7.89 -5.19 14.43
CA VAL A 268 9.36 -5.39 14.42
C VAL A 268 9.73 -6.77 14.95
N ALA A 269 8.94 -7.34 15.86
CA ALA A 269 9.25 -8.61 16.52
C ALA A 269 9.00 -9.88 15.66
N CYS A 270 8.28 -9.77 14.54
CA CYS A 270 7.86 -10.93 13.73
C CYS A 270 8.81 -11.30 12.58
N VAL A 271 9.98 -10.66 12.46
CA VAL A 271 10.91 -10.85 11.33
C VAL A 271 11.55 -12.25 11.32
N HIS A 272 11.61 -12.94 12.46
CA HIS A 272 12.22 -14.27 12.60
C HIS A 272 11.29 -15.32 13.25
N GLY A 273 9.98 -15.08 13.25
CA GLY A 273 8.96 -15.91 13.91
C GLY A 273 8.28 -15.19 15.08
N CYS A 274 7.05 -15.59 15.39
CA CYS A 274 6.22 -14.95 16.42
C CYS A 274 6.63 -15.40 17.83
N GLN A 275 6.89 -14.46 18.74
CA GLN A 275 7.27 -14.77 20.13
C GLN A 275 6.10 -15.16 21.05
N ARG A 276 4.85 -14.87 20.65
CA ARG A 276 3.62 -15.26 21.37
C ARG A 276 2.55 -15.72 20.38
N PRO A 277 2.69 -16.92 19.78
CA PRO A 277 1.74 -17.41 18.77
C PRO A 277 0.32 -17.57 19.32
N ASP A 278 0.17 -17.93 20.60
CA ASP A 278 -1.13 -18.26 21.21
C ASP A 278 -1.97 -17.04 21.63
N ASP A 279 -1.41 -15.83 21.57
CA ASP A 279 -2.06 -14.59 22.07
C ASP A 279 -2.11 -13.48 21.02
N CYS A 280 -2.10 -13.85 19.74
CA CYS A 280 -2.08 -12.90 18.62
C CYS A 280 -3.49 -12.36 18.31
N PRO A 281 -3.77 -11.04 18.49
CA PRO A 281 -5.08 -10.47 18.16
C PRO A 281 -5.42 -10.55 16.66
N THR A 282 -4.39 -10.66 15.80
CA THR A 282 -4.54 -10.90 14.36
C THR A 282 -4.84 -12.37 14.05
N ALA A 283 -4.42 -13.31 14.89
CA ALA A 283 -4.70 -14.74 14.71
C ALA A 283 -6.16 -15.05 15.01
N ALA A 284 -6.77 -14.45 16.04
CA ALA A 284 -8.20 -14.62 16.30
C ALA A 284 -9.07 -14.10 15.14
N ILE A 285 -8.72 -12.96 14.56
CA ILE A 285 -9.41 -12.41 13.38
C ILE A 285 -9.14 -13.29 12.16
N ARG A 286 -7.89 -13.65 11.87
CA ARG A 286 -7.55 -14.54 10.74
C ARG A 286 -8.17 -15.92 10.88
N ALA A 287 -8.21 -16.49 12.08
CA ALA A 287 -8.86 -17.76 12.38
C ALA A 287 -10.36 -17.65 12.17
N LYS A 288 -11.00 -16.57 12.62
CA LYS A 288 -12.43 -16.33 12.38
C LYS A 288 -12.75 -16.10 10.90
N THR A 289 -11.86 -15.41 10.17
CA THR A 289 -11.97 -15.24 8.72
C THR A 289 -11.76 -16.56 7.97
N LEU A 290 -10.76 -17.35 8.35
CA LEU A 290 -10.48 -18.68 7.77
C LEU A 290 -11.58 -19.68 8.10
N GLU A 291 -12.10 -19.66 9.33
CA GLU A 291 -13.24 -20.47 9.76
C GLU A 291 -14.49 -20.10 8.96
N MET A 292 -14.76 -18.80 8.78
CA MET A 292 -15.85 -18.33 7.92
C MET A 292 -15.65 -18.80 6.47
N LEU A 293 -14.45 -18.67 5.90
CA LEU A 293 -14.15 -19.09 4.53
C LEU A 293 -14.24 -20.61 4.34
N ASN A 294 -13.84 -21.40 5.34
CA ASN A 294 -13.86 -22.86 5.30
C ASN A 294 -15.25 -23.45 5.61
N SER A 295 -16.08 -22.74 6.38
CA SER A 295 -17.44 -23.18 6.75
C SER A 295 -18.53 -22.66 5.82
N SER A 296 -18.23 -21.65 4.99
CA SER A 296 -19.17 -21.12 4.00
C SER A 296 -18.99 -21.82 2.67
N SER A 297 -20.10 -22.23 2.05
CA SER A 297 -20.05 -22.72 0.67
C SER A 297 -19.64 -21.60 -0.30
N LEU A 298 -19.07 -21.96 -1.44
CA LEU A 298 -18.74 -21.00 -2.50
C LEU A 298 -19.98 -20.18 -2.90
N ASP A 299 -21.15 -20.82 -2.96
CA ASP A 299 -22.43 -20.18 -3.26
C ASP A 299 -22.86 -19.19 -2.16
N GLU A 300 -22.62 -19.50 -0.88
CA GLU A 300 -22.88 -18.57 0.22
C GLU A 300 -21.91 -17.39 0.24
N LEU A 301 -20.62 -17.61 -0.06
CA LEU A 301 -19.64 -16.53 -0.17
C LEU A 301 -19.97 -15.62 -1.35
N VAL A 302 -20.36 -16.20 -2.49
CA VAL A 302 -20.82 -15.48 -3.68
C VAL A 302 -22.13 -14.75 -3.39
N ALA A 303 -23.07 -15.35 -2.66
CA ALA A 303 -24.31 -14.71 -2.26
C ALA A 303 -24.08 -13.59 -1.25
N LEU A 304 -23.16 -13.75 -0.29
CA LEU A 304 -22.81 -12.72 0.69
C LEU A 304 -22.14 -11.53 -0.01
N ALA A 305 -21.20 -11.80 -0.92
CA ALA A 305 -20.57 -10.78 -1.74
C ALA A 305 -21.59 -10.10 -2.66
N SER A 306 -22.46 -10.86 -3.31
CA SER A 306 -23.48 -10.32 -4.23
C SER A 306 -24.54 -9.51 -3.50
N ASN A 307 -25.07 -9.99 -2.37
CA ASN A 307 -26.01 -9.26 -1.53
C ASN A 307 -25.38 -8.00 -0.94
N SER A 308 -24.10 -8.07 -0.59
CA SER A 308 -23.34 -6.91 -0.11
C SER A 308 -23.07 -5.90 -1.21
N ILE A 309 -22.79 -6.34 -2.44
CA ILE A 309 -22.63 -5.45 -3.60
C ILE A 309 -23.98 -4.86 -4.02
N GLU A 310 -25.05 -5.66 -4.03
CA GLU A 310 -26.39 -5.23 -4.44
C GLU A 310 -26.99 -4.25 -3.42
N SER A 311 -26.84 -4.52 -2.12
CA SER A 311 -27.25 -3.58 -1.07
C SER A 311 -26.48 -2.26 -1.17
N ARG A 312 -25.16 -2.31 -1.36
CA ARG A 312 -24.33 -1.11 -1.57
C ARG A 312 -24.70 -0.35 -2.85
N SER A 313 -24.93 -1.06 -3.96
CA SER A 313 -25.36 -0.47 -5.23
C SER A 313 -26.73 0.21 -5.11
N ARG A 314 -27.69 -0.43 -4.43
CA ARG A 314 -29.02 0.15 -4.15
C ARG A 314 -28.92 1.37 -3.23
N ALA A 315 -28.15 1.30 -2.16
CA ALA A 315 -27.93 2.43 -1.25
C ALA A 315 -27.31 3.63 -2.00
N ARG A 316 -26.34 3.38 -2.88
CA ARG A 316 -25.72 4.39 -3.72
C ARG A 316 -26.71 5.00 -4.72
N ALA A 317 -27.50 4.18 -5.41
CA ALA A 317 -28.52 4.65 -6.35
C ALA A 317 -29.61 5.50 -5.66
N GLN A 318 -30.05 5.08 -4.47
CA GLN A 318 -31.01 5.84 -3.67
C GLN A 318 -30.44 7.18 -3.20
N ARG A 319 -29.17 7.22 -2.76
CA ARG A 319 -28.50 8.47 -2.38
C ARG A 319 -28.30 9.42 -3.57
N ARG A 320 -27.89 8.90 -4.73
CA ARG A 320 -27.77 9.70 -5.95
C ARG A 320 -29.13 10.30 -6.34
N SER A 321 -30.19 9.49 -6.32
CA SER A 321 -31.56 9.97 -6.53
C SER A 321 -32.02 10.99 -5.49
N ALA A 322 -31.56 10.89 -4.23
CA ALA A 322 -31.89 11.83 -3.17
C ALA A 322 -31.12 13.15 -3.31
N LEU A 323 -29.85 13.10 -3.71
CA LEU A 323 -29.02 14.27 -4.02
C LEU A 323 -29.59 15.03 -5.24
N ASP A 324 -29.94 14.31 -6.31
CA ASP A 324 -30.58 14.86 -7.52
C ASP A 324 -31.96 15.49 -7.19
N ALA A 325 -32.71 14.90 -6.26
CA ALA A 325 -34.01 15.43 -5.80
C ALA A 325 -33.88 16.63 -4.84
N SER A 326 -32.73 16.81 -4.19
CA SER A 326 -32.48 17.90 -3.23
C SER A 326 -32.08 19.23 -3.87
N GLY A 327 -31.77 19.24 -5.18
CA GLY A 327 -31.44 20.45 -5.92
C GLY A 327 -30.15 21.15 -5.48
N LEU A 328 -29.25 20.45 -4.77
CA LEU A 328 -27.92 20.96 -4.46
C LEU A 328 -27.01 20.73 -5.67
N ASP A 329 -26.78 21.80 -6.44
CA ASP A 329 -25.84 21.81 -7.56
C ASP A 329 -24.47 21.28 -7.12
N SER A 330 -23.92 20.36 -7.93
CA SER A 330 -22.51 20.00 -7.87
C SER A 330 -21.66 21.26 -8.15
N PRO A 331 -20.52 21.47 -7.48
CA PRO A 331 -19.63 22.57 -7.85
C PRO A 331 -19.22 22.39 -9.32
N GLY A 332 -19.52 23.41 -10.12
CA GLY A 332 -19.62 23.34 -11.57
C GLY A 332 -18.38 22.83 -12.29
N LEU A 333 -18.61 21.88 -13.20
CA LEU A 333 -17.80 21.66 -14.38
C LEU A 333 -18.00 22.85 -15.33
N ASP A 334 -17.07 23.80 -15.35
CA ASP A 334 -17.00 24.76 -16.45
C ASP A 334 -16.76 23.99 -17.76
N SER A 335 -17.80 23.94 -18.59
CA SER A 335 -17.75 23.39 -19.93
C SER A 335 -17.09 24.41 -20.86
N PRO A 336 -16.15 24.05 -21.74
CA PRO A 336 -15.65 24.97 -22.74
C PRO A 336 -16.77 25.30 -23.72
N GLY A 337 -17.09 26.59 -23.85
CA GLY A 337 -18.11 27.09 -24.78
C GLY A 337 -17.76 26.78 -26.23
N PRO A 338 -18.77 26.72 -27.14
CA PRO A 338 -18.55 26.36 -28.53
C PRO A 338 -17.78 27.45 -29.27
N GLU A 339 -16.69 27.06 -29.92
CA GLU A 339 -16.03 27.83 -30.97
C GLU A 339 -17.04 28.15 -32.08
N THR A 340 -17.39 29.43 -32.22
CA THR A 340 -18.02 29.92 -33.45
C THR A 340 -16.93 30.35 -34.41
N ALA A 341 -16.74 29.56 -35.46
CA ALA A 341 -16.05 29.96 -36.67
C ALA A 341 -16.78 31.11 -37.38
N ALA A 342 -16.09 32.22 -37.58
CA ALA A 342 -16.24 33.19 -38.67
C ALA A 342 -15.02 34.11 -38.71
#